data_AF-A0A7C3SMM8-F1
#
_entry.id   AF-A0A7C3SMM8-F1
#
_cell.length_a   1.000
_cell.length_b   1.000
_cell.length_c   1.000
_cell.angle_alpha   90.00
_cell.angle_beta   90.00
_cell.angle_gamma   90.00
#
_symmetry.space_group_name_H-M   'P 1'
#
loop_
_entity.id
_entity.type
_entity.pdbx_description
1 polymer ?
#
loop_
_entity_poly.entity_id
_entity_poly.type
_entity_poly.pdbx_seq_one_letter_code
_entity_poly.pdbx_strand_id
1 'polypeptide(L)' 'MEMLYKDITREAKLNTLPEYINKAVNLAGEGNEIVLTGKGPIWLYLKVALALHGKAKKLIYNSPVTGDVVIFDHNPF' A
#
# COMPACT_ATOMS: atom_id res chain seq x y z
N MET A 1 -6.58 7.78 -8.73
CA MET A 1 -6.54 7.06 -7.44
C MET A 1 -7.30 5.75 -7.62
N GLU A 2 -6.62 4.61 -7.48
CA GLU A 2 -7.26 3.31 -7.65
C GLU A 2 -7.44 2.60 -6.30
N MET A 3 -8.66 2.15 -6.02
CA MET A 3 -9.00 1.50 -4.74
C MET A 3 -8.54 0.04 -4.73
N LEU A 4 -7.95 -0.40 -3.62
CA LEU A 4 -7.51 -1.80 -3.44
C LEU A 4 -8.68 -2.78 -3.26
N TYR A 5 -9.81 -2.32 -2.73
CA TYR A 5 -11.02 -3.13 -2.52
C TYR A 5 -12.24 -2.46 -3.17
N LYS A 6 -13.20 -3.28 -3.64
CA LYS A 6 -14.45 -2.85 -4.28
C LYS A 6 -15.68 -3.58 -3.69
N ASP A 7 -15.74 -3.72 -2.38
CA ASP A 7 -16.91 -4.30 -1.70
C ASP A 7 -18.03 -3.24 -1.55
N ILE A 8 -19.30 -3.69 -1.60
CA ILE A 8 -20.52 -2.91 -1.40
C ILE A 8 -20.51 -2.23 -0.02
N THR A 9 -19.92 -2.87 1.00
CA THR A 9 -19.78 -2.29 2.34
C THR A 9 -18.63 -1.28 2.45
N ARG A 10 -17.79 -1.15 1.41
CA ARG A 10 -16.58 -0.32 1.39
C ARG A 10 -15.59 -0.61 2.53
N GLU A 11 -15.57 -1.86 3.00
CA GLU A 11 -14.62 -2.35 3.99
C GLU A 11 -13.74 -3.44 3.39
N ALA A 12 -12.45 -3.43 3.74
CA ALA A 12 -11.55 -4.51 3.38
C ALA A 12 -11.89 -5.78 4.19
N LYS A 13 -11.92 -6.94 3.52
CA LYS A 13 -12.18 -8.23 4.16
C LYS A 13 -10.89 -9.06 4.22
N LEU A 14 -10.72 -9.81 5.32
CA LEU A 14 -9.50 -10.60 5.54
C LEU A 14 -9.37 -11.77 4.56
N ASN A 15 -10.49 -12.40 4.19
CA ASN A 15 -10.52 -13.52 3.24
C ASN A 15 -10.09 -13.12 1.82
N THR A 16 -10.21 -11.85 1.45
CA THR A 16 -9.76 -11.29 0.16
C THR A 16 -8.38 -10.62 0.25
N LEU A 17 -7.66 -10.76 1.37
CA LEU A 17 -6.32 -10.18 1.55
C LEU A 17 -5.34 -10.50 0.40
N PRO A 18 -5.27 -11.75 -0.12
CA PRO A 18 -4.37 -12.07 -1.23
C PRO A 18 -4.63 -11.21 -2.48
N GLU A 19 -5.89 -10.90 -2.78
CA GLU A 19 -6.26 -10.08 -3.93
C GLU A 19 -5.77 -8.65 -3.78
N TYR A 20 -5.89 -8.07 -2.58
CA TYR A 20 -5.41 -6.72 -2.29
C TYR A 20 -3.89 -6.63 -2.41
N ILE A 21 -3.17 -7.64 -1.91
CA ILE A 21 -1.71 -7.72 -2.02
C ILE A 21 -1.30 -7.83 -3.50
N ASN A 22 -1.90 -8.77 -4.24
CA ASN A 22 -1.59 -8.96 -5.65
C ASN A 22 -1.85 -7.69 -6.46
N LYS A 23 -2.97 -7.02 -6.20
CA LYS A 23 -3.28 -5.73 -6.83
C LYS A 23 -2.23 -4.68 -6.50
N ALA A 24 -1.85 -4.53 -5.23
CA ALA A 24 -0.86 -3.54 -4.82
C ALA A 24 0.52 -3.81 -5.45
N VAL A 25 0.96 -5.07 -5.48
CA VAL A 25 2.23 -5.47 -6.10
C VAL A 25 2.21 -5.19 -7.61
N ASN A 26 1.12 -5.55 -8.30
CA ASN A 26 1.00 -5.32 -9.75
C ASN A 26 0.98 -3.82 -10.09
N LEU A 27 0.30 -3.00 -9.28
CA LEU A 27 0.27 -1.55 -9.47
C LEU A 27 1.62 -0.89 -9.16
N ALA A 28 2.35 -1.40 -8.15
CA ALA A 28 3.63 -0.85 -7.75
C ALA A 28 4.74 -1.12 -8.78
N GLY A 29 4.73 -2.29 -9.43
CA GLY A 29 5.85 -2.72 -10.26
C GLY A 29 7.14 -2.88 -9.45
N GLU A 30 8.29 -2.79 -10.11
CA GLU A 30 9.61 -2.97 -9.50
C GLU A 30 10.43 -1.67 -9.57
N GLY A 31 11.10 -1.32 -8.46
CA GLY A 31 12.02 -0.18 -8.36
C GLY A 31 11.35 1.21 -8.28
N ASN A 32 10.02 1.29 -8.30
CA ASN A 32 9.30 2.56 -8.25
C ASN A 32 9.21 3.13 -6.83
N GLU A 33 8.96 4.43 -6.75
CA GLU A 33 8.58 5.12 -5.52
C GLU A 33 7.07 5.15 -5.40
N ILE A 34 6.54 4.60 -4.31
CA ILE A 34 5.11 4.30 -4.16
C ILE A 34 4.51 5.16 -3.07
N VAL A 35 3.34 5.74 -3.36
CA VAL A 35 2.50 6.41 -2.36
C VAL A 35 1.29 5.53 -2.08
N LEU A 36 1.20 5.05 -0.83
CA LEU A 36 0.06 4.31 -0.30
C LEU A 36 -0.86 5.29 0.44
N THR A 37 -2.11 5.35 0.01
CA THR A 37 -3.10 6.29 0.55
C THR A 37 -4.52 5.74 0.39
N GLY A 38 -5.48 6.35 1.07
CA GLY A 38 -6.89 6.02 0.98
C GLY A 38 -7.52 5.70 2.33
N LYS A 39 -8.72 5.12 2.28
CA LYS A 39 -9.39 4.55 3.47
C LYS A 39 -9.09 3.06 3.54
N GLY A 40 -8.84 2.56 4.74
CA GLY A 40 -8.55 1.15 4.96
C GLY A 40 -8.21 0.88 6.42
N PRO A 41 -8.34 -0.37 6.87
CA PRO A 41 -7.89 -0.75 8.19
C PRO A 41 -6.36 -0.82 8.27
N ILE A 42 -5.80 -0.56 9.45
CA ILE A 42 -4.35 -0.52 9.69
C ILE A 42 -3.66 -1.82 9.23
N TRP A 43 -4.27 -2.98 9.49
CA TRP A 43 -3.68 -4.27 9.10
C TRP A 43 -3.47 -4.41 7.58
N LEU A 44 -4.30 -3.75 6.75
CA LEU A 44 -4.15 -3.83 5.30
C LEU A 44 -2.93 -3.05 4.86
N TYR A 45 -2.74 -1.85 5.40
CA TYR A 45 -1.55 -1.03 5.14
C TYR A 45 -0.26 -1.77 5.52
N LEU A 46 -0.25 -2.42 6.69
CA LEU A 46 0.91 -3.21 7.15
C LEU A 46 1.20 -4.39 6.22
N LYS A 47 0.19 -5.12 5.77
CA LYS A 47 0.36 -6.25 4.84
C LYS A 47 0.83 -5.81 3.46
N VAL A 48 0.30 -4.70 2.94
CA VAL A 48 0.75 -4.13 1.66
C VAL A 48 2.17 -3.61 1.78
N ALA A 49 2.51 -2.88 2.84
CA ALA A 49 3.87 -2.38 3.07
C ALA A 49 4.89 -3.53 3.11
N LEU A 50 4.57 -4.61 3.83
CA LEU A 50 5.41 -5.81 3.87
C LEU A 50 5.59 -6.44 2.48
N ALA A 51 4.51 -6.56 1.70
CA ALA A 51 4.57 -7.17 0.36
C ALA A 51 5.32 -6.31 -0.66
N LEU A 52 5.33 -4.99 -0.48
CA LEU A 52 6.06 -4.04 -1.32
C LEU A 52 7.52 -3.87 -0.88
N HIS A 53 7.87 -4.27 0.34
CA HIS A 53 9.24 -4.23 0.83
C HIS A 53 10.13 -5.16 0.00
N GLY A 54 11.20 -4.61 -0.58
CA GLY A 54 12.05 -5.30 -1.56
C GLY A 54 11.52 -5.30 -3.01
N LYS A 55 10.37 -4.69 -3.28
CA LYS A 55 9.85 -4.44 -4.65
C LYS A 55 9.89 -2.97 -5.02
N ALA A 56 9.37 -2.12 -4.14
CA ALA A 56 9.46 -0.67 -4.30
C ALA A 56 10.82 -0.16 -3.82
N LYS A 57 11.35 0.87 -4.46
CA LYS A 57 12.54 1.60 -3.98
C LYS A 57 12.22 2.39 -2.72
N LYS A 58 11.04 2.99 -2.66
CA LYS A 58 10.57 3.81 -1.55
C LYS A 58 9.07 3.63 -1.39
N LEU A 59 8.60 3.59 -0.14
CA LEU A 59 7.18 3.57 0.17
C LEU A 59 6.83 4.70 1.13
N ILE A 60 5.85 5.50 0.74
CA ILE A 60 5.32 6.63 1.51
C ILE A 60 3.87 6.30 1.84
N TYR A 61 3.48 6.48 3.10
CA TYR A 61 2.07 6.55 3.49
C TYR A 61 1.62 8.02 3.49
N ASN A 62 0.57 8.34 2.74
CA ASN A 62 -0.01 9.68 2.74
C ASN A 62 -1.40 9.66 3.36
N SER A 63 -1.62 10.51 4.35
CA SER A 63 -2.95 10.72 4.95
C SER A 63 -3.25 12.21 5.18
N PRO A 64 -4.55 12.61 5.27
CA PRO A 64 -4.92 13.99 5.58
C PRO A 64 -4.42 14.49 6.94
N VAL A 65 -4.11 13.59 7.87
CA VAL A 65 -3.72 13.95 9.25
C VAL A 65 -2.21 14.12 9.36
N THR A 66 -1.45 13.21 8.76
CA THR A 66 0.01 13.16 8.91
C THR A 66 0.77 13.74 7.72
N GLY A 67 0.09 13.95 6.59
CA GLY A 67 0.77 14.15 5.31
C GLY A 67 1.58 12.91 4.92
N ASP A 68 2.72 13.13 4.26
CA ASP A 68 3.64 12.07 3.85
C ASP A 68 4.46 11.55 5.02
N VAL A 69 4.42 10.24 5.21
CA VAL A 69 5.24 9.50 6.16
C VAL A 69 6.01 8.44 5.38
N VAL A 70 7.33 8.54 5.35
CA VAL A 70 8.18 7.51 4.74
C VAL A 70 8.12 6.25 5.61
N ILE A 71 7.67 5.13 5.03
CA ILE A 71 7.68 3.82 5.69
C ILE A 71 9.07 3.17 5.52
N PHE A 72 9.59 3.17 4.30
CA PHE A 72 10.96 2.76 4.00
C PHE A 72 11.49 3.53 2.79
N ASP A 73 12.81 3.67 2.73
CA ASP A 73 13.55 4.25 1.62
C ASP A 73 14.84 3.44 1.42
N HIS A 74 14.97 2.82 0.25
CA HIS A 74 16.15 2.07 -0.15
C HIS A 74 17.07 2.88 -1.08
N ASN A 75 16.94 4.21 -1.10
CA ASN A 75 17.95 5.06 -1.71
C ASN A 75 19.23 5.06 -0.84
N PRO A 76 20.39 4.59 -1.36
CA PRO A 76 21.62 4.54 -0.59
C PRO A 76 22.41 5.87 -0.57
N PHE A 77 21.89 6.93 -1.18
CA PHE A 77 22.54 8.24 -1.33
C PHE A 77 21.72 9.38 -0.72
#